data_AF-A0A429M6D3-F1
#
_entry.id   AF-A0A429M6D3-F1
#
_cell.length_a   1.000
_cell.length_b   1.000
_cell.length_c   1.000
_cell.angle_alpha   90.00
_cell.angle_beta   90.00
_cell.angle_gamma   90.00
#
_symmetry.space_group_name_H-M   'P 1'
#
loop_
_entity.id
_entity.type
_entity.pdbx_description
1 polymer ?
#
loop_
_entity_poly.entity_id
_entity_poly.type
_entity_poly.pdbx_seq_one_letter_code
_entity_poly.pdbx_strand_id
1 'polypeptide(L)'
;DLSAMDERLRQHRDGLPASDFTVFYHLLSLERNSDIRIKVALNENDLNLPTATNIWPNANWYEREAYDMFGINFEGHPMLRRILLPTYWEGHPLRKEYSARATEYTPYMQDKAKQDFEQEHLRFVPEDWGLKRGNADEDFMFLNLGPNHPSAHG
;
A
#
# COMPACT_ATOMS: atom_id res chain seq x y z
N ASP A 1 -4.75 -3.94 -13.59
CA ASP A 1 -3.84 -3.18 -12.70
C ASP A 1 -4.60 -2.01 -12.09
N LEU A 2 -4.22 -1.57 -10.90
CA LEU A 2 -4.78 -0.39 -10.21
C LEU A 2 -3.66 0.31 -9.47
N SER A 3 -3.49 1.61 -9.71
CA SER A 3 -2.54 2.44 -8.98
C SER A 3 -2.97 3.90 -9.00
N ALA A 4 -2.15 4.77 -8.42
CA ALA A 4 -2.40 6.20 -8.38
C ALA A 4 -1.23 7.01 -8.93
N MET A 5 -1.47 8.29 -9.17
CA MET A 5 -0.49 9.25 -9.62
C MET A 5 -0.74 10.58 -8.90
N ASP A 6 0.33 11.17 -8.39
CA ASP A 6 0.33 12.56 -7.93
C ASP A 6 0.53 13.50 -9.12
N GLU A 7 -0.50 14.29 -9.40
CA GLU A 7 -0.62 15.17 -10.57
C GLU A 7 -0.42 16.65 -10.21
N ARG A 8 -0.17 16.99 -8.93
CA ARG A 8 -0.07 18.39 -8.44
C ARG A 8 0.99 19.21 -9.18
N LEU A 9 2.09 18.58 -9.60
CA LEU A 9 3.19 19.23 -10.31
C LEU A 9 3.09 19.10 -11.85
N ARG A 10 1.98 18.58 -12.39
CA ARG A 10 1.85 18.36 -13.83
C ARG A 10 1.63 19.66 -14.59
N GLN A 11 2.59 19.99 -15.46
CA GLN A 11 2.56 21.21 -16.28
C GLN A 11 1.69 21.07 -17.55
N HIS A 12 1.65 19.89 -18.16
CA HIS A 12 0.91 19.64 -19.40
C HIS A 12 -0.35 18.80 -19.15
N ARG A 13 -1.50 19.46 -19.12
CA ARG A 13 -2.81 18.86 -18.76
C ARG A 13 -3.89 19.00 -19.83
N ASP A 14 -3.53 19.40 -21.05
CA ASP A 14 -4.50 19.65 -22.11
C ASP A 14 -5.42 18.43 -22.34
N GLY A 15 -6.73 18.65 -22.22
CA GLY A 15 -7.75 17.61 -22.37
C GLY A 15 -7.94 16.67 -21.17
N LEU A 16 -7.30 16.93 -20.02
CA LEU A 16 -7.48 16.16 -18.79
C LEU A 16 -8.30 16.91 -17.74
N PRO A 17 -9.04 16.20 -16.88
CA PRO A 17 -9.72 16.85 -15.76
C PRO A 17 -8.72 17.50 -14.79
N ALA A 18 -9.19 18.53 -14.09
CA ALA A 18 -8.48 19.07 -12.94
C ALA A 18 -8.44 18.01 -11.83
N SER A 19 -7.25 17.74 -11.30
CA SER A 19 -7.01 16.74 -10.27
C SER A 19 -5.67 16.98 -9.59
N ASP A 20 -5.59 16.77 -8.29
CA ASP A 20 -4.32 16.75 -7.55
C ASP A 20 -3.75 15.32 -7.57
N PHE A 21 -4.63 14.33 -7.55
CA PHE A 21 -4.30 12.92 -7.67
C PHE A 21 -5.18 12.26 -8.73
N THR A 22 -4.66 11.23 -9.38
CA THR A 22 -5.45 10.38 -10.29
C THR A 22 -5.29 8.93 -9.86
N VAL A 23 -6.39 8.25 -9.55
CA VAL A 23 -6.41 6.78 -9.45
C VAL A 23 -6.78 6.24 -10.81
N PHE A 24 -6.08 5.21 -11.28
CA PHE A 24 -6.38 4.59 -12.55
C PHE A 24 -6.56 3.08 -12.43
N TYR A 25 -7.49 2.57 -13.23
CA TYR A 25 -7.82 1.16 -13.35
C TYR A 25 -7.53 0.74 -14.77
N HIS A 26 -6.67 -0.25 -14.95
CA HIS A 26 -6.39 -0.88 -16.24
C HIS A 26 -7.09 -2.23 -16.30
N LEU A 27 -8.11 -2.31 -17.16
CA LEU A 27 -8.97 -3.47 -17.32
C LEU A 27 -8.73 -4.09 -18.70
N LEU A 28 -8.67 -5.42 -18.75
CA LEU A 28 -8.45 -6.19 -19.96
C LEU A 28 -9.67 -7.05 -20.27
N SER A 29 -10.14 -6.99 -21.52
CA SER A 29 -11.19 -7.84 -22.07
C SER A 29 -10.56 -8.89 -22.98
N LEU A 30 -10.40 -10.12 -22.47
CA LEU A 30 -9.77 -11.22 -23.22
C LEU A 30 -10.54 -11.59 -24.48
N GLU A 31 -11.88 -11.67 -24.42
CA GLU A 31 -12.74 -12.03 -25.54
C GLU A 31 -12.60 -11.07 -26.73
N ARG A 32 -12.52 -9.77 -26.44
CA ARG A 32 -12.39 -8.70 -27.45
C ARG A 32 -10.94 -8.36 -27.79
N ASN A 33 -9.98 -8.98 -27.11
CA ASN A 33 -8.56 -8.63 -27.17
C ASN A 33 -8.33 -7.11 -27.09
N SER A 34 -8.96 -6.47 -26.11
CA SER A 34 -8.92 -5.02 -25.95
C SER A 34 -8.80 -4.64 -24.49
N ASP A 35 -8.16 -3.51 -24.22
CA ASP A 35 -8.01 -2.95 -22.89
C ASP A 35 -8.60 -1.55 -22.78
N ILE A 36 -9.03 -1.21 -21.57
CA ILE A 36 -9.52 0.14 -21.23
C ILE A 36 -8.79 0.63 -19.98
N ARG A 37 -8.53 1.94 -19.95
CA ARG A 37 -8.03 2.62 -18.76
C ARG A 37 -9.05 3.63 -18.27
N ILE A 38 -9.54 3.40 -17.06
CA ILE A 38 -10.40 4.35 -16.34
C ILE A 38 -9.49 5.21 -15.48
N LYS A 39 -9.68 6.53 -15.51
CA LYS A 39 -8.96 7.49 -14.66
C LYS A 39 -9.97 8.25 -13.82
N VAL A 40 -9.77 8.27 -12.52
CA VAL A 40 -10.61 8.96 -11.55
C VAL A 40 -9.80 10.11 -10.97
N ALA A 41 -10.27 11.32 -11.21
CA ALA A 41 -9.68 12.55 -10.70
C ALA A 41 -10.07 12.75 -9.23
N LEU A 42 -9.09 13.05 -8.39
CA LEU A 42 -9.25 13.33 -6.96
C LEU A 42 -8.61 14.68 -6.61
N ASN A 43 -9.16 15.35 -5.60
CA ASN A 43 -8.59 16.55 -5.00
C ASN A 43 -7.79 16.17 -3.76
N GLU A 44 -6.73 16.92 -3.43
CA GLU A 44 -5.90 16.67 -2.25
C GLU A 44 -6.70 16.72 -0.94
N ASN A 45 -7.74 17.56 -0.88
CA ASN A 45 -8.61 17.68 0.29
C ASN A 45 -9.64 16.54 0.40
N ASP A 46 -9.77 15.68 -0.62
CA ASP A 46 -10.69 14.55 -0.66
C ASP A 46 -10.09 13.37 -1.45
N LEU A 47 -9.25 12.59 -0.77
CA LEU A 47 -8.60 11.40 -1.31
C LEU A 47 -9.39 10.13 -0.99
N ASN A 48 -10.70 10.14 -1.19
CA ASN A 48 -11.57 9.00 -0.91
C ASN A 48 -12.18 8.43 -2.20
N LEU A 49 -12.24 7.11 -2.29
CA LEU A 49 -12.96 6.38 -3.35
C LEU A 49 -13.68 5.16 -2.78
N PRO A 50 -14.78 4.70 -3.38
CA PRO A 50 -15.33 3.39 -3.04
C PRO A 50 -14.37 2.27 -3.46
N THR A 51 -14.27 1.22 -2.64
CA THR A 51 -13.50 0.02 -2.99
C THR A 51 -14.08 -0.69 -4.22
N ALA A 52 -13.21 -1.19 -5.08
CA ALA A 52 -13.53 -2.04 -6.21
C ALA A 52 -13.45 -3.55 -5.85
N THR A 53 -13.10 -3.89 -4.61
CA THR A 53 -13.00 -5.29 -4.14
C THR A 53 -14.30 -6.08 -4.28
N ASN A 54 -15.44 -5.42 -4.21
CA ASN A 54 -16.77 -6.02 -4.43
C ASN A 54 -16.99 -6.50 -5.88
N ILE A 55 -16.21 -5.97 -6.83
CA ILE A 55 -16.28 -6.34 -8.25
C ILE A 55 -15.09 -7.25 -8.61
N TRP A 56 -13.88 -6.86 -8.19
CA TRP A 56 -12.65 -7.60 -8.45
C TRP A 56 -11.93 -7.88 -7.13
N PRO A 57 -11.99 -9.11 -6.58
CA PRO A 57 -11.34 -9.44 -5.31
C PRO A 57 -9.84 -9.12 -5.27
N ASN A 58 -9.16 -9.24 -6.41
CA ASN A 58 -7.74 -8.92 -6.53
C ASN A 58 -7.42 -7.43 -6.34
N ALA A 59 -8.40 -6.52 -6.47
CA ALA A 59 -8.21 -5.10 -6.17
C ALA A 59 -7.75 -4.87 -4.73
N ASN A 60 -7.95 -5.83 -3.82
CA ASN A 60 -7.55 -5.74 -2.42
C ASN A 60 -6.08 -5.35 -2.24
N TRP A 61 -5.18 -5.98 -3.00
CA TRP A 61 -3.74 -5.72 -2.88
C TRP A 61 -3.38 -4.35 -3.47
N TYR A 62 -3.93 -4.03 -4.63
CA TYR A 62 -3.64 -2.79 -5.36
C TYR A 62 -4.19 -1.55 -4.64
N GLU A 63 -5.38 -1.64 -4.04
CA GLU A 63 -5.94 -0.56 -3.24
C GLU A 63 -5.11 -0.31 -1.98
N ARG A 64 -4.61 -1.37 -1.34
CA ARG A 64 -3.66 -1.26 -0.23
C ARG A 64 -2.33 -0.65 -0.65
N GLU A 65 -1.82 -0.98 -1.83
CA GLU A 65 -0.61 -0.36 -2.38
C GLU A 65 -0.82 1.14 -2.65
N ALA A 66 -1.92 1.51 -3.30
CA ALA A 66 -2.26 2.91 -3.56
C ALA A 66 -2.48 3.70 -2.25
N TYR A 67 -3.07 3.08 -1.24
CA TYR A 67 -3.15 3.62 0.11
C TYR A 67 -1.75 3.83 0.73
N ASP A 68 -0.89 2.82 0.69
CA ASP A 68 0.43 2.88 1.34
C ASP A 68 1.34 3.93 0.68
N MET A 69 1.33 3.97 -0.66
CA MET A 69 2.24 4.78 -1.46
C MET A 69 1.76 6.22 -1.72
N PHE A 70 0.44 6.43 -1.81
CA PHE A 70 -0.15 7.72 -2.15
C PHE A 70 -1.17 8.22 -1.12
N GLY A 71 -1.55 7.43 -0.13
CA GLY A 71 -2.52 7.83 0.91
C GLY A 71 -3.95 7.98 0.38
N ILE A 72 -4.30 7.24 -0.67
CA ILE A 72 -5.68 7.19 -1.16
C ILE A 72 -6.49 6.25 -0.27
N ASN A 73 -7.60 6.73 0.27
CA ASN A 73 -8.52 5.95 1.08
C ASN A 73 -9.58 5.26 0.22
N PHE A 74 -9.82 3.97 0.48
CA PHE A 74 -10.81 3.16 -0.22
C PHE A 74 -11.93 2.74 0.74
N GLU A 75 -13.07 3.42 0.65
CA GLU A 75 -14.24 3.21 1.49
C GLU A 75 -14.85 1.83 1.26
N GLY A 76 -15.13 1.12 2.37
CA GLY A 76 -15.66 -0.25 2.34
C GLY A 76 -14.63 -1.34 2.07
N HIS A 77 -13.35 -1.01 1.90
CA HIS A 77 -12.30 -2.01 1.70
C HIS A 77 -12.15 -2.90 2.95
N PRO A 78 -12.09 -4.24 2.81
CA PRO A 78 -12.18 -5.17 3.95
C PRO A 78 -10.97 -5.13 4.89
N MET A 79 -9.80 -4.70 4.41
CA MET A 79 -8.57 -4.65 5.20
C MET A 79 -7.61 -3.56 4.70
N LEU A 80 -8.03 -2.30 4.77
CA LEU A 80 -7.21 -1.20 4.25
C LEU A 80 -6.11 -0.83 5.26
N ARG A 81 -4.89 -1.27 4.97
CA ARG A 81 -3.69 -0.98 5.76
C ARG A 81 -2.45 -1.11 4.89
N ARG A 82 -1.32 -0.56 5.37
CA ARG A 82 0.00 -0.66 4.72
C ARG A 82 0.33 -2.10 4.31
N ILE A 83 1.04 -2.26 3.20
CA ILE A 83 1.37 -3.57 2.63
C ILE A 83 2.83 -3.69 2.20
N LEU A 84 3.46 -2.57 1.83
CA LEU A 84 4.86 -2.50 1.43
C LEU A 84 5.74 -1.90 2.52
N LEU A 85 5.25 -0.86 3.19
CA LEU A 85 6.01 -0.12 4.19
C LEU A 85 5.81 -0.72 5.58
N PRO A 86 6.80 -0.56 6.49
CA PRO A 86 6.62 -0.88 7.89
C PRO A 86 5.38 -0.18 8.47
N THR A 87 4.74 -0.82 9.45
CA THR A 87 3.52 -0.30 10.08
C THR A 87 3.73 1.05 10.77
N TYR A 88 4.94 1.30 11.26
CA TYR A 88 5.37 2.55 11.87
C TYR A 88 5.84 3.62 10.87
N TRP A 89 5.81 3.34 9.56
CA TRP A 89 6.25 4.30 8.56
C TRP A 89 5.34 5.53 8.54
N GLU A 90 5.92 6.71 8.40
CA GLU A 90 5.20 7.99 8.30
C GLU A 90 5.25 8.52 6.86
N GLY A 91 4.10 8.97 6.36
CA GLY A 91 3.98 9.51 5.01
C GLY A 91 3.81 8.46 3.90
N HIS A 92 3.92 8.95 2.66
CA HIS A 92 3.53 8.28 1.42
C HIS A 92 4.59 8.51 0.33
N PRO A 93 5.52 7.56 0.11
CA PRO A 93 6.75 7.81 -0.65
C PRO A 93 6.58 8.21 -2.12
N LEU A 94 5.45 7.89 -2.76
CA LEU A 94 5.25 8.21 -4.18
C LEU A 94 4.58 9.58 -4.41
N ARG A 95 4.29 10.33 -3.35
CA ARG A 95 3.88 11.74 -3.46
C ARG A 95 5.09 12.65 -3.72
N LYS A 96 4.89 13.74 -4.46
CA LYS A 96 5.97 14.60 -4.98
C LYS A 96 6.66 15.47 -3.93
N GLU A 97 5.98 15.79 -2.83
CA GLU A 97 6.49 16.46 -1.65
C GLU A 97 7.26 15.53 -0.71
N TYR A 98 7.13 14.21 -0.88
CA TYR A 98 7.85 13.26 -0.05
C TYR A 98 9.36 13.35 -0.32
N SER A 99 10.13 13.54 0.75
CA SER A 99 11.58 13.62 0.68
C SER A 99 12.17 12.32 0.14
N ALA A 100 12.85 12.39 -1.01
CA ALA A 100 13.42 11.22 -1.67
C ALA A 100 14.96 11.20 -1.63
N ARG A 101 15.60 12.28 -1.18
CA ARG A 101 17.06 12.37 -1.17
C ARG A 101 17.61 11.95 0.18
N ALA A 102 18.58 11.05 0.20
CA ALA A 102 19.27 10.63 1.42
C ALA A 102 19.87 11.81 2.22
N THR A 103 20.22 12.91 1.56
CA THR A 103 20.74 14.14 2.18
C THR A 103 19.71 14.93 2.98
N GLU A 104 18.42 14.67 2.77
CA GLU A 104 17.31 15.30 3.49
C GLU A 104 16.96 14.53 4.77
N TYR A 105 17.55 13.34 4.97
CA TYR A 105 17.39 12.51 6.16
C TYR A 105 18.62 12.55 7.05
N THR A 106 18.39 12.37 8.35
CA THR A 106 19.47 12.08 9.30
C THR A 106 20.20 10.80 8.86
N PRO A 107 21.54 10.76 8.95
CA PRO A 107 22.29 9.54 8.67
C PRO A 107 21.69 8.34 9.41
N TYR A 108 21.44 7.26 8.67
CA TYR A 108 20.90 6.05 9.26
C TYR A 108 21.90 5.49 10.27
N MET A 109 21.46 5.34 11.52
CA MET A 109 22.16 4.58 12.54
C MET A 109 21.22 3.52 13.09
N GLN A 110 21.69 2.27 13.15
CA GLN A 110 20.99 1.15 13.75
C GLN A 110 21.54 0.94 15.16
N ASP A 111 21.13 1.80 16.07
CA ASP A 111 21.42 1.58 17.49
C ASP A 111 20.51 0.49 18.08
N LYS A 112 20.81 0.08 19.30
CA LYS A 112 20.05 -0.96 19.99
C LYS A 112 18.59 -0.55 20.21
N ALA A 113 18.33 0.71 20.52
CA ALA A 113 16.97 1.20 20.77
C ALA A 113 16.10 1.11 19.50
N LYS A 114 16.66 1.48 18.34
CA LYS A 114 16.00 1.36 17.05
C LYS A 114 15.76 -0.11 16.68
N GLN A 115 16.76 -0.97 16.90
CA GLN A 115 16.60 -2.41 16.64
C GLN A 115 15.49 -3.01 17.51
N ASP A 116 15.47 -2.69 18.81
CA ASP A 116 14.44 -3.17 19.74
C ASP A 116 13.04 -2.67 19.32
N PHE A 117 12.93 -1.41 18.88
CA PHE A 117 11.70 -0.83 18.33
C PHE A 117 11.22 -1.58 17.07
N GLU A 118 12.10 -1.75 16.08
CA GLU A 118 11.77 -2.47 14.84
C GLU A 118 11.36 -3.92 15.12
N GLN A 119 12.04 -4.59 16.06
CA GLN A 119 11.76 -5.97 16.43
C GLN A 119 10.39 -6.12 17.11
N GLU A 120 9.98 -5.18 17.97
CA GLU A 120 8.65 -5.19 18.57
C GLU A 120 7.56 -4.98 17.50
N HIS A 121 7.82 -4.10 16.52
CA HIS A 121 6.90 -3.87 15.40
C HIS A 121 6.79 -5.02 14.41
N LEU A 122 7.73 -5.98 14.42
CA LEU A 122 7.65 -7.23 13.66
C LEU A 122 6.83 -8.32 14.37
N ARG A 123 6.37 -8.07 15.60
CA ARG A 123 5.60 -9.04 16.36
C ARG A 123 4.26 -9.28 15.70
N PHE A 124 3.96 -10.56 15.47
CA PHE A 124 2.69 -10.96 14.89
C PHE A 124 1.57 -10.92 15.94
N VAL A 125 0.49 -10.21 15.63
CA VAL A 125 -0.74 -10.15 16.44
C VAL A 125 -1.86 -10.82 15.65
N PRO A 126 -2.28 -12.06 15.98
CA PRO A 126 -3.28 -12.82 15.23
C PRO A 126 -4.60 -12.08 14.97
N GLU A 127 -5.03 -11.31 15.96
CA GLU A 127 -6.29 -10.58 15.96
C GLU A 127 -6.32 -9.52 14.86
N ASP A 128 -5.17 -8.90 14.56
CA ASP A 128 -5.00 -7.94 13.46
C ASP A 128 -5.18 -8.57 12.07
N TRP A 129 -5.20 -9.91 12.01
CA TRP A 129 -5.43 -10.69 10.80
C TRP A 129 -6.79 -11.39 10.81
N GLY A 130 -7.65 -11.07 11.79
CA GLY A 130 -8.98 -11.68 11.93
C GLY A 130 -8.93 -13.13 12.39
N LEU A 131 -7.78 -13.63 12.84
CA LEU A 131 -7.64 -14.96 13.41
C LEU A 131 -8.29 -14.98 14.80
N LYS A 132 -9.09 -16.01 15.07
CA LYS A 132 -9.80 -16.19 16.33
C LYS A 132 -9.48 -17.57 16.90
N ARG A 133 -9.30 -17.64 18.22
CA ARG A 133 -9.18 -18.91 18.93
C ARG A 133 -10.54 -19.61 18.94
N GLY A 134 -10.57 -20.92 18.68
CA GLY A 134 -11.78 -21.74 18.71
C GLY A 134 -12.16 -22.19 20.13
N ASN A 135 -11.18 -22.37 21.02
CA ASN A 135 -11.40 -22.69 22.44
C ASN A 135 -10.25 -22.17 23.34
N ALA A 136 -10.33 -22.43 24.65
CA ALA A 136 -9.36 -21.94 25.63
C ALA A 136 -7.99 -22.64 25.58
N ASP A 137 -7.94 -23.84 24.99
CA ASP A 137 -6.75 -24.69 24.90
C ASP A 137 -6.02 -24.54 23.55
N GLU A 138 -6.54 -23.72 22.64
CA GLU A 138 -5.93 -23.39 21.36
C GLU A 138 -5.01 -22.18 21.48
N ASP A 139 -3.79 -22.32 20.95
CA ASP A 139 -2.84 -21.22 20.82
C ASP A 139 -2.30 -21.13 19.40
N PHE A 140 -1.89 -19.93 19.00
CA PHE A 140 -1.32 -19.70 17.68
C PHE A 140 0.17 -20.00 17.70
N MET A 141 0.61 -20.92 16.85
CA MET A 141 2.03 -21.18 16.63
C MET A 141 2.52 -20.40 15.41
N PHE A 142 3.51 -19.54 15.62
CA PHE A 142 4.14 -18.77 14.55
C PHE A 142 5.43 -19.45 14.10
N LEU A 143 5.44 -19.91 12.86
CA LEU A 143 6.65 -20.39 12.23
C LEU A 143 7.24 -19.27 11.36
N ASN A 144 8.25 -18.58 11.89
CA ASN A 144 9.03 -17.64 11.10
C ASN A 144 10.04 -18.44 10.26
N LEU A 145 9.71 -18.64 8.99
CA LEU A 145 10.67 -19.08 8.00
C LEU A 145 11.46 -17.82 7.63
N GLY A 146 12.61 -17.63 8.30
CA GLY A 146 13.43 -16.41 8.22
C GLY A 146 13.83 -16.01 6.79
N PRO A 147 14.63 -14.94 6.62
CA PRO A 147 14.98 -14.46 5.29
C PRO A 147 15.65 -15.58 4.49
N ASN A 148 14.96 -16.10 3.46
CA ASN A 148 15.53 -17.03 2.50
C ASN A 148 16.53 -16.24 1.66
N HIS A 149 17.79 -16.19 2.11
CA HIS A 149 18.87 -15.68 1.27
C HIS A 149 19.03 -16.62 0.07
N PRO A 150 19.01 -16.14 -1.19
CA PRO A 150 19.16 -16.99 -2.36
C PRO A 150 20.44 -17.84 -2.36
N SER A 151 21.49 -17.42 -1.62
CA SER A 151 22.75 -18.17 -1.49
C SER A 151 22.73 -19.29 -0.43
N ALA A 152 21.57 -19.61 0.16
CA ALA A 152 21.39 -20.80 1.01
C ALA A 152 20.81 -22.01 0.25
N HIS A 153 20.72 -21.92 -1.07
CA HIS A 153 20.60 -23.09 -1.94
C HIS A 153 22.00 -23.46 -2.45
N GLY A 154 22.38 -24.73 -2.29
CA GLY A 154 23.66 -25.27 -2.76
C GLY A 154 23.85 -25.21 -4.26
#